data_AF-A0A3B9GS94-F1
#
_entry.id   AF-A0A3B9GS94-F1
#
_cell.length_a   1.000
_cell.length_b   1.000
_cell.length_c   1.000
_cell.angle_alpha   90.00
_cell.angle_beta   90.00
_cell.angle_gamma   90.00
#
_symmetry.space_group_name_H-M   'P 1'
#
loop_
_entity.id
_entity.type
_entity.pdbx_description
1 polymer ?
#
loop_
_entity_poly.entity_id
_entity_poly.type
_entity_poly.pdbx_seq_one_letter_code
_entity_poly.pdbx_strand_id
1 'polypeptide(L)'
;MKHLLVLLFFLGVGCHVSAQDIFNTVLDDAKKVINDTTSNVLVAKIAQFKYTTLQYIKKKSFEGEGDVTKEFLDNQAYYMTEFLSTFFKSALLNTQLTKSEKKNRIMSFIDASGSNPLFNETETDIVNAYVENGEGQLTPFSINTDWPKAYAAIRSILDKEKK
;
A
#
# COMPACT_ATOMS: atom_id res chain seq x y z
N MET A 1 26.16 0.09 22.88
CA MET A 1 25.72 0.84 21.69
C MET A 1 24.27 0.47 21.41
N LYS A 2 23.36 1.23 21.98
CA LYS A 2 21.91 1.02 21.98
C LYS A 2 21.31 2.08 21.06
N HIS A 3 21.53 1.93 19.75
CA HIS A 3 20.87 2.80 18.77
C HIS A 3 19.46 2.27 18.57
N LEU A 4 18.57 2.84 19.39
CA LEU A 4 17.13 2.69 19.36
C LEU A 4 16.64 2.93 17.92
N LEU A 5 16.09 1.88 17.33
CA LEU A 5 15.50 1.84 16.01
C LEU A 5 14.18 2.62 16.06
N VAL A 6 14.26 3.95 16.01
CA VAL A 6 13.09 4.81 15.85
C VAL A 6 12.72 4.79 14.36
N LEU A 7 12.09 3.69 13.95
CA LEU A 7 11.27 3.68 12.75
C LEU A 7 10.07 4.57 13.09
N LEU A 8 10.20 5.87 12.83
CA LEU A 8 9.11 6.82 13.00
C LEU A 8 8.07 6.51 11.91
N PHE A 9 7.27 5.49 12.19
CA PHE A 9 6.03 5.22 11.51
C PHE A 9 5.16 6.43 11.85
N PHE A 10 5.04 7.39 10.92
CA PHE A 10 4.00 8.43 11.00
C PHE A 10 2.64 7.74 10.78
N LEU A 11 2.23 6.98 11.80
CA LEU A 11 0.86 6.59 12.08
C LEU A 11 0.31 7.67 13.00
N GLY A 12 -0.60 8.47 12.46
CA GLY A 12 -1.34 9.45 13.25
C GLY A 12 -0.67 10.81 13.29
N VAL A 13 -0.74 11.54 12.18
CA VAL A 13 -1.09 12.95 12.35
C VAL A 13 -2.60 12.96 12.52
N GLY A 14 -3.05 13.19 13.75
CA GLY A 14 -4.41 13.59 14.06
C GLY A 14 -4.67 15.01 13.56
N CYS A 15 -4.46 15.25 12.27
CA CYS A 15 -4.99 16.41 11.61
C CYS A 15 -6.43 16.06 11.25
N HIS A 16 -7.37 16.93 11.57
CA HIS A 16 -8.62 17.02 10.84
C HIS A 16 -8.29 17.38 9.37
N VAL A 17 -7.72 16.44 8.62
CA VAL A 17 -7.88 16.40 7.17
C VAL A 17 -9.38 16.27 7.02
N SER A 18 -10.03 17.32 6.50
CA SER A 18 -11.39 17.14 6.03
C SER A 18 -11.36 15.89 5.17
N ALA A 19 -12.24 14.91 5.40
CA ALA A 19 -12.24 13.63 4.68
C ALA A 19 -12.38 13.77 3.13
N GLN A 20 -12.33 15.00 2.63
CA GLN A 20 -12.53 15.47 1.28
C GLN A 20 -11.21 15.81 0.57
N ASP A 21 -10.05 15.19 0.86
CA ASP A 21 -8.87 15.22 -0.04
C ASP A 21 -7.75 14.22 0.29
N ILE A 22 -8.14 12.99 0.65
CA ILE A 22 -7.20 11.93 1.05
C ILE A 22 -6.25 11.58 -0.10
N PHE A 23 -6.75 11.45 -1.33
CA PHE A 23 -5.94 11.08 -2.48
C PHE A 23 -4.81 12.07 -2.70
N ASN A 24 -5.13 13.37 -2.80
CA ASN A 24 -4.14 14.42 -3.04
C ASN A 24 -3.15 14.52 -1.87
N THR A 25 -3.64 14.41 -0.63
CA THR A 25 -2.78 14.42 0.57
C THR A 25 -1.73 13.31 0.52
N VAL A 26 -2.16 12.05 0.29
CA VAL A 26 -1.24 10.91 0.26
C VAL A 26 -0.26 11.01 -0.92
N LEU A 27 -0.74 11.47 -2.08
CA LEU A 27 0.09 11.64 -3.27
C LEU A 27 1.18 12.71 -3.06
N ASP A 28 0.80 13.87 -2.54
CA ASP A 28 1.72 14.98 -2.32
C ASP A 28 2.75 14.65 -1.24
N ASP A 29 2.34 13.98 -0.16
CA ASP A 29 3.27 13.56 0.89
C ASP A 29 4.26 12.51 0.38
N ALA A 30 3.79 11.54 -0.43
CA ALA A 30 4.68 10.59 -1.09
C ALA A 30 5.69 11.31 -2.00
N LYS A 31 5.25 12.30 -2.79
CA LYS A 31 6.11 13.10 -3.66
C LYS A 31 7.15 13.90 -2.87
N LYS A 32 6.77 14.53 -1.75
CA LYS A 32 7.70 15.25 -0.87
C LYS A 32 8.80 14.33 -0.36
N VAL A 33 8.43 13.14 0.12
CA VAL A 33 9.39 12.15 0.63
C VAL A 33 10.36 11.67 -0.45
N ILE A 34 9.88 11.41 -1.67
CA ILE A 34 10.72 10.98 -2.79
C ILE A 34 11.76 12.06 -3.15
N ASN A 35 11.38 13.34 -3.05
CA ASN A 35 12.25 14.47 -3.38
C ASN A 35 13.17 14.89 -2.22
N ASP A 36 12.98 14.33 -1.02
CA ASP A 36 13.81 14.61 0.14
C ASP A 36 15.08 13.74 0.11
N THR A 37 16.22 14.37 -0.17
CA THR A 37 17.54 13.72 -0.24
C THR A 37 18.07 13.24 1.11
N THR A 38 17.43 13.64 2.21
CA THR A 38 17.77 13.21 3.58
C THR A 38 16.93 12.03 4.05
N SER A 39 15.93 11.62 3.26
CA SER A 39 15.01 10.55 3.63
C SER A 39 15.68 9.17 3.70
N ASN A 40 15.20 8.32 4.60
CA ASN A 40 15.65 6.95 4.69
C ASN A 40 15.25 6.17 3.42
N VAL A 41 16.19 5.40 2.84
CA VAL A 41 15.98 4.63 1.60
C VAL A 41 14.73 3.73 1.65
N LEU A 42 14.42 3.11 2.80
CA LEU A 42 13.23 2.26 2.94
C LEU A 42 11.95 3.10 2.90
N VAL A 43 11.97 4.26 3.55
CA VAL A 43 10.85 5.22 3.56
C VAL A 43 10.62 5.79 2.15
N ALA A 44 11.70 6.14 1.45
CA ALA A 44 11.65 6.60 0.06
C ALA A 44 11.07 5.53 -0.88
N LYS A 45 11.45 4.25 -0.73
CA LYS A 45 10.88 3.15 -1.52
C LYS A 45 9.38 2.95 -1.27
N ILE A 46 8.93 3.04 -0.02
CA ILE A 46 7.49 2.96 0.31
C ILE A 46 6.73 4.14 -0.29
N ALA A 47 7.31 5.35 -0.21
CA ALA A 47 6.72 6.54 -0.82
C ALA A 47 6.65 6.41 -2.35
N GLN A 48 7.70 5.89 -2.99
CA GLN A 48 7.71 5.62 -4.42
C GLN A 48 6.58 4.68 -4.84
N PHE A 49 6.38 3.59 -4.09
CA PHE A 49 5.27 2.67 -4.35
C PHE A 49 3.90 3.37 -4.26
N LYS A 50 3.66 4.15 -3.20
CA LYS A 50 2.41 4.90 -3.02
C LYS A 50 2.19 5.88 -4.17
N TYR A 51 3.21 6.65 -4.52
CA TYR A 51 3.14 7.64 -5.60
C TYR A 51 2.85 6.97 -6.95
N THR A 52 3.59 5.92 -7.31
CA THR A 52 3.39 5.19 -8.56
C THR A 52 1.99 4.58 -8.64
N THR A 53 1.53 3.94 -7.57
CA THR A 53 0.20 3.33 -7.50
C THR A 53 -0.92 4.37 -7.68
N LEU A 54 -0.87 5.47 -6.94
CA LEU A 54 -1.90 6.51 -7.03
C LEU A 54 -1.91 7.21 -8.39
N GLN A 55 -0.73 7.45 -8.98
CA GLN A 55 -0.64 7.99 -10.34
C GLN A 55 -1.20 7.01 -11.38
N TYR A 56 -0.94 5.71 -11.23
CA TYR A 56 -1.51 4.68 -12.08
C TYR A 56 -3.03 4.65 -11.98
N ILE A 57 -3.59 4.59 -10.76
CA ILE A 57 -5.03 4.59 -10.53
C ILE A 57 -5.67 5.83 -11.15
N LYS A 58 -5.13 7.02 -10.86
CA LYS A 58 -5.65 8.27 -11.43
C LYS A 58 -5.66 8.22 -12.95
N LYS A 59 -4.52 7.88 -13.57
CA LYS A 59 -4.41 7.78 -15.04
C LYS A 59 -5.46 6.84 -15.62
N LYS A 60 -5.53 5.61 -15.11
CA LYS A 60 -6.45 4.57 -15.60
C LYS A 60 -7.91 4.91 -15.38
N SER A 61 -8.25 5.54 -14.26
CA SER A 61 -9.62 6.02 -14.02
C SER A 61 -10.07 7.01 -15.08
N PHE A 62 -9.20 7.94 -15.52
CA PHE A 62 -9.52 8.91 -16.56
C PHE A 62 -9.42 8.36 -18.00
N GLU A 63 -8.91 7.14 -18.19
CA GLU A 63 -8.93 6.45 -19.50
C GLU A 63 -10.27 5.72 -19.76
N GLY A 64 -11.08 5.49 -18.72
CA GLY A 64 -12.38 4.81 -18.84
C GLY A 64 -13.52 5.72 -19.32
N GLU A 65 -14.65 5.12 -19.69
CA GLU A 65 -15.85 5.83 -20.17
C GLU A 65 -16.75 6.40 -19.04
N GLY A 66 -16.35 6.25 -17.77
CA GLY A 66 -17.13 6.65 -16.60
C GLY A 66 -16.60 7.90 -15.89
N ASP A 67 -17.50 8.64 -15.23
CA ASP A 67 -17.12 9.78 -14.40
C ASP A 67 -16.29 9.32 -13.19
N VAL A 68 -15.06 9.83 -13.10
CA VAL A 68 -14.17 9.59 -11.96
C VAL A 68 -14.60 10.49 -10.81
N THR A 69 -15.24 9.91 -9.81
CA THR A 69 -15.60 10.68 -8.61
C THR A 69 -14.39 10.88 -7.71
N LYS A 70 -14.38 12.03 -7.03
CA LYS A 70 -13.39 12.33 -6.00
C LYS A 70 -13.39 11.27 -4.89
N GLU A 71 -14.58 10.87 -4.45
CA GLU A 71 -14.77 9.84 -3.43
C GLU A 71 -14.14 8.50 -3.83
N PHE A 72 -14.23 8.11 -5.09
CA PHE A 72 -13.58 6.90 -5.59
C PHE A 72 -12.05 6.97 -5.37
N LEU A 73 -11.40 8.07 -5.77
CA LEU A 73 -9.96 8.24 -5.61
C LEU A 73 -9.55 8.29 -4.13
N ASP A 74 -10.32 9.02 -3.30
CA ASP A 74 -10.07 9.12 -1.86
C ASP A 74 -10.18 7.75 -1.17
N ASN A 75 -11.18 6.94 -1.53
CA ASN A 75 -11.33 5.58 -1.03
C ASN A 75 -10.14 4.69 -1.41
N GLN A 76 -9.69 4.73 -2.67
CA GLN A 76 -8.51 3.95 -3.08
C GLN A 76 -7.26 4.33 -2.28
N ALA A 77 -7.00 5.63 -2.10
CA ALA A 77 -5.84 6.10 -1.33
C ALA A 77 -5.91 5.76 0.16
N TYR A 78 -7.10 5.88 0.76
CA TYR A 78 -7.34 5.52 2.15
C TYR A 78 -7.06 4.03 2.39
N TYR A 79 -7.71 3.15 1.63
CA TYR A 79 -7.58 1.71 1.83
C TYR A 79 -6.20 1.18 1.44
N MET A 80 -5.51 1.78 0.47
CA MET A 80 -4.10 1.47 0.19
C MET A 80 -3.23 1.75 1.42
N THR A 81 -3.44 2.90 2.07
CA THR A 81 -2.68 3.28 3.26
C THR A 81 -2.97 2.32 4.43
N GLU A 82 -4.23 1.95 4.64
CA GLU A 82 -4.64 0.98 5.67
C GLU A 82 -4.08 -0.42 5.40
N PHE A 83 -4.07 -0.86 4.14
CA PHE A 83 -3.50 -2.12 3.70
C PHE A 83 -2.00 -2.19 4.00
N LEU A 84 -1.23 -1.17 3.57
CA LEU A 84 0.21 -1.09 3.82
C LEU A 84 0.53 -1.02 5.31
N SER A 85 -0.20 -0.18 6.06
CA SER A 85 -0.08 -0.07 7.52
C SER A 85 -0.28 -1.42 8.20
N THR A 86 -1.32 -2.15 7.80
CA THR A 86 -1.64 -3.48 8.32
C THR A 86 -0.58 -4.52 7.93
N PHE A 87 -0.04 -4.45 6.71
CA PHE A 87 1.06 -5.31 6.27
C PHE A 87 2.30 -5.14 7.14
N PHE A 88 2.78 -3.90 7.31
CA PHE A 88 3.98 -3.66 8.09
C PHE A 88 3.80 -4.10 9.55
N LYS A 89 2.67 -3.79 10.17
CA LYS A 89 2.41 -4.18 11.57
C LYS A 89 2.26 -5.68 11.74
N SER A 90 1.40 -6.30 10.93
CA SER A 90 0.96 -7.67 11.17
C SER A 90 1.90 -8.73 10.59
N ALA A 91 2.61 -8.42 9.50
CA ALA A 91 3.49 -9.34 8.80
C ALA A 91 4.97 -9.04 9.05
N LEU A 92 5.40 -7.77 8.94
CA LEU A 92 6.82 -7.44 8.98
C LEU A 92 7.36 -7.17 10.40
N LEU A 93 6.63 -6.43 11.22
CA LEU A 93 7.06 -5.98 12.54
C LEU A 93 6.53 -6.86 13.69
N ASN A 94 5.64 -7.81 13.39
CA ASN A 94 5.11 -8.71 14.40
C ASN A 94 6.17 -9.73 14.86
N THR A 95 6.66 -9.57 16.09
CA THR A 95 7.70 -10.42 16.68
C THR A 95 7.16 -11.76 17.22
N GLN A 96 5.84 -11.94 17.26
CA GLN A 96 5.21 -13.17 17.75
C GLN A 96 5.10 -14.25 16.68
N LEU A 97 5.29 -13.90 15.40
CA LEU A 97 5.22 -14.86 14.30
C LEU A 97 6.56 -15.60 14.15
N THR A 98 6.48 -16.91 13.97
CA THR A 98 7.58 -17.72 13.46
C THR A 98 7.95 -17.29 12.04
N LYS A 99 9.14 -17.70 11.57
CA LYS A 99 9.59 -17.44 10.19
C LYS A 99 8.59 -17.96 9.14
N SER A 100 7.99 -19.12 9.37
CA SER A 100 7.01 -19.70 8.43
C SER A 100 5.70 -18.93 8.43
N GLU A 101 5.18 -18.57 9.60
CA GLU A 101 3.94 -17.77 9.70
C GLU A 101 4.12 -16.39 9.08
N LYS A 102 5.28 -15.76 9.29
CA LYS A 102 5.64 -14.50 8.65
C LYS A 102 5.65 -14.62 7.12
N LYS A 103 6.26 -15.69 6.58
CA LYS A 103 6.25 -15.96 5.14
C LYS A 103 4.82 -16.14 4.61
N ASN A 104 4.02 -16.97 5.27
CA ASN A 104 2.62 -17.22 4.88
C ASN A 104 1.80 -15.93 4.92
N ARG A 105 1.98 -15.12 5.96
CA ARG A 105 1.31 -13.83 6.07
C ARG A 105 1.71 -12.90 4.92
N ILE A 106 3.00 -12.75 4.62
CA ILE A 106 3.44 -11.92 3.49
C ILE A 106 2.79 -12.40 2.18
N MET A 107 2.76 -13.71 1.93
CA MET A 107 2.11 -14.27 0.73
C MET A 107 0.63 -13.92 0.68
N SER A 108 -0.11 -13.97 1.79
CA SER A 108 -1.53 -13.58 1.80
C SER A 108 -1.77 -12.13 1.39
N PHE A 109 -0.85 -11.19 1.70
CA PHE A 109 -0.94 -9.80 1.21
C PHE A 109 -0.62 -9.70 -0.27
N ILE A 110 0.40 -10.41 -0.75
CA ILE A 110 0.72 -10.47 -2.18
C ILE A 110 -0.49 -11.00 -2.95
N ASP A 111 -1.05 -12.14 -2.53
CA ASP A 111 -2.22 -12.77 -3.14
C ASP A 111 -3.45 -11.87 -3.11
N ALA A 112 -3.72 -11.19 -1.98
CA ALA A 112 -4.83 -10.25 -1.87
C ALA A 112 -4.68 -9.06 -2.83
N SER A 113 -3.45 -8.55 -3.02
CA SER A 113 -3.20 -7.45 -3.97
C SER A 113 -3.35 -7.89 -5.43
N GLY A 114 -2.86 -9.10 -5.78
CA GLY A 114 -2.89 -9.62 -7.15
C GLY A 114 -4.26 -10.15 -7.57
N SER A 115 -5.04 -10.71 -6.64
CA SER A 115 -6.34 -11.35 -6.95
C SER A 115 -7.52 -10.39 -6.95
N ASN A 116 -7.30 -9.11 -6.65
CA ASN A 116 -8.34 -8.07 -6.63
C ASN A 116 -7.95 -6.92 -7.56
N PRO A 117 -7.95 -7.12 -8.89
CA PRO A 117 -7.60 -6.06 -9.82
C PRO A 117 -8.64 -4.92 -9.81
N LEU A 118 -8.18 -3.67 -9.89
CA LEU A 118 -9.08 -2.51 -9.99
C LEU A 118 -9.60 -2.31 -11.42
N PHE A 119 -8.73 -2.49 -12.40
CA PHE A 119 -9.04 -2.37 -13.82
C PHE A 119 -8.78 -3.70 -14.54
N ASN A 120 -9.54 -3.95 -15.61
CA ASN A 120 -9.31 -5.07 -16.52
C ASN A 120 -8.11 -4.74 -17.42
N GLU A 121 -6.89 -5.00 -16.93
CA GLU A 121 -5.64 -4.70 -17.61
C GLU A 121 -5.08 -5.95 -18.30
N THR A 122 -4.64 -5.81 -19.55
CA THR A 122 -4.00 -6.89 -20.32
C THR A 122 -2.48 -6.84 -20.24
N GLU A 123 -1.89 -5.69 -19.88
CA GLU A 123 -0.45 -5.51 -19.71
C GLU A 123 0.01 -5.83 -18.28
N THR A 124 0.42 -7.07 -18.06
CA THR A 124 0.81 -7.58 -16.73
C THR A 124 2.16 -7.07 -16.23
N ASP A 125 3.07 -6.70 -17.14
CA ASP A 125 4.47 -6.43 -16.82
C ASP A 125 4.64 -5.14 -15.97
N ILE A 126 3.84 -4.11 -16.26
CA ILE A 126 3.87 -2.84 -15.49
C ILE A 126 3.18 -3.02 -14.14
N VAL A 127 2.11 -3.82 -14.11
CA VAL A 127 1.29 -4.06 -12.92
C VAL A 127 2.05 -4.88 -11.87
N ASN A 128 2.81 -5.86 -12.34
CA ASN A 128 3.56 -6.80 -11.50
C ASN A 128 5.02 -6.42 -11.29
N ALA A 129 5.48 -5.26 -11.78
CA ALA A 129 6.87 -4.83 -11.63
C ALA A 129 7.35 -4.80 -10.16
N TYR A 130 6.43 -4.57 -9.21
CA TYR A 130 6.72 -4.64 -7.78
C TYR A 130 6.61 -6.06 -7.17
N VAL A 131 5.98 -7.00 -7.87
CA VAL A 131 5.84 -8.41 -7.44
C VAL A 131 6.99 -9.25 -7.99
N GLU A 132 7.36 -9.05 -9.25
CA GLU A 132 8.32 -9.88 -10.00
C GLU A 132 9.78 -9.56 -9.67
N ASN A 133 10.09 -8.35 -9.22
CA ASN A 133 11.43 -7.96 -8.73
C ASN A 133 11.63 -8.30 -7.23
N GLY A 134 10.89 -9.29 -6.73
CA GLY A 134 10.50 -9.47 -5.32
C GLY A 134 11.59 -9.76 -4.29
N GLU A 135 12.86 -9.98 -4.67
CA GLU A 135 13.93 -10.11 -3.68
C GLU A 135 14.30 -8.73 -3.09
N GLY A 136 13.84 -8.49 -1.86
CA GLY A 136 14.16 -7.27 -1.10
C GLY A 136 13.23 -6.08 -1.34
N GLN A 137 12.12 -6.26 -2.07
CA GLN A 137 11.06 -5.25 -2.19
C GLN A 137 10.22 -5.18 -0.91
N LEU A 138 10.09 -3.97 -0.35
CA LEU A 138 9.31 -3.70 0.86
C LEU A 138 7.80 -3.72 0.64
N THR A 139 7.36 -3.54 -0.60
CA THR A 139 5.96 -3.43 -0.99
C THR A 139 5.72 -4.26 -2.26
N PRO A 140 5.74 -5.60 -2.15
CA PRO A 140 5.64 -6.47 -3.31
C PRO A 140 4.18 -6.65 -3.76
N PHE A 141 3.54 -5.55 -4.12
CA PHE A 141 2.10 -5.51 -4.40
C PHE A 141 1.83 -5.01 -5.81
N SER A 142 0.75 -5.50 -6.39
CA SER A 142 0.24 -4.99 -7.66
C SER A 142 -0.13 -3.50 -7.52
N ILE A 143 0.20 -2.69 -8.53
CA ILE A 143 -0.26 -1.29 -8.60
C ILE A 143 -1.69 -1.16 -9.14
N ASN A 144 -2.21 -2.22 -9.77
CA ASN A 144 -3.59 -2.33 -10.25
C ASN A 144 -4.47 -3.06 -9.22
N THR A 145 -4.37 -2.71 -7.94
CA THR A 145 -5.17 -3.34 -6.88
C THR A 145 -6.40 -2.49 -6.55
N ASP A 146 -7.57 -3.14 -6.44
CA ASP A 146 -8.76 -2.59 -5.78
C ASP A 146 -8.51 -2.62 -4.27
N TRP A 147 -7.96 -1.52 -3.76
CA TRP A 147 -7.49 -1.42 -2.38
C TRP A 147 -8.59 -1.67 -1.34
N PRO A 148 -9.83 -1.15 -1.48
CA PRO A 148 -10.94 -1.53 -0.61
C PRO A 148 -11.17 -3.05 -0.54
N LYS A 149 -11.21 -3.75 -1.69
CA LYS A 149 -11.44 -5.20 -1.71
C LYS A 149 -10.26 -5.99 -1.15
N ALA A 150 -9.03 -5.63 -1.54
CA ALA A 150 -7.82 -6.27 -1.03
C ALA A 150 -7.68 -6.11 0.49
N TYR A 151 -8.01 -4.92 1.01
CA TYR A 151 -8.02 -4.68 2.46
C TYR A 151 -9.07 -5.54 3.16
N ALA A 152 -10.30 -5.61 2.64
CA ALA A 152 -11.35 -6.45 3.20
C ALA A 152 -10.94 -7.95 3.23
N ALA A 153 -10.28 -8.44 2.18
CA ALA A 153 -9.76 -9.80 2.12
C ALA A 153 -8.75 -10.08 3.24
N ILE A 154 -7.78 -9.17 3.44
CA ILE A 154 -6.80 -9.29 4.52
C ILE A 154 -7.44 -9.23 5.91
N ARG A 155 -8.41 -8.34 6.11
CA ARG A 155 -9.14 -8.26 7.38
C ARG A 155 -9.84 -9.58 7.71
N SER A 156 -10.49 -10.19 6.72
CA SER A 156 -11.13 -11.50 6.88
C SER A 156 -10.15 -12.61 7.28
N ILE A 157 -8.95 -12.63 6.70
CA ILE A 157 -7.90 -13.60 7.07
C ILE A 157 -7.44 -13.36 8.51
N LEU A 158 -7.06 -12.12 8.85
CA LEU A 158 -6.53 -11.78 10.17
C LEU A 158 -7.54 -11.99 11.31
N ASP A 159 -8.83 -11.78 11.04
CA ASP A 159 -9.86 -11.96 12.05
C ASP A 159 -10.24 -13.44 12.25
N LYS A 160 -9.95 -14.33 11.28
CA LYS A 160 -10.06 -15.79 11.46
C LYS A 160 -8.93 -16.36 12.31
N GLU A 161 -7.72 -15.82 12.21
CA GLU A 161 -6.55 -16.27 12.97
C GLU A 161 -6.60 -15.92 14.47
N LYS A 162 -7.50 -15.00 14.86
CA LYS A 162 -7.72 -14.63 16.28
C LYS A 162 -8.69 -15.56 17.01
N LYS A 163 -9.34 -16.47 16.30
CA LYS A 163 -10.30 -17.44 16.85
C LYS A 163 -9.61 -18.77 17.12
#